data_AF-A0A966IXS0-F1
#
_entry.id   AF-A0A966IXS0-F1
#
_cell.length_a   1.000
_cell.length_b   1.000
_cell.length_c   1.000
_cell.angle_alpha   90.00
_cell.angle_beta   90.00
_cell.angle_gamma   90.00
#
_symmetry.space_group_name_H-M   'P 1'
#
loop_
_entity.id
_entity.type
_entity.pdbx_description
1 polymer ?
#
loop_
_entity_poly.entity_id
_entity_poly.type
_entity_poly.pdbx_seq_one_letter_code
_entity_poly.pdbx_strand_id
1 'polypeptide(L)' 'MHNQDAVEVICTDNGKKVIGYILNYRIKDQLEISLNTVKIRMQYKSGVFVGSMAGMEFVVQEDTLPRQFKDYQR' A
#
# COMPACT_ATOMS: atom_id res chain seq x y z
N MET A 1 -6.48 9.80 -13.19
CA MET A 1 -5.98 9.35 -11.88
C MET A 1 -6.62 10.24 -10.84
N HIS A 2 -7.61 9.74 -10.09
CA HIS A 2 -8.23 10.50 -9.01
C HIS A 2 -7.32 10.41 -7.78
N ASN A 3 -7.03 11.53 -7.12
CA ASN A 3 -6.21 11.59 -5.89
C ASN A 3 -6.76 10.76 -4.72
N GLN A 4 -7.89 10.09 -4.89
CA GLN A 4 -8.58 9.31 -3.85
C GLN A 4 -7.92 7.94 -3.59
N ASP A 5 -7.04 7.50 -4.50
CA ASP A 5 -6.32 6.23 -4.39
C ASP A 5 -4.90 6.39 -3.82
N ALA A 6 -4.50 7.62 -3.44
CA ALA A 6 -3.18 7.88 -2.88
C ALA A 6 -3.03 7.24 -1.48
N VAL A 7 -1.89 6.60 -1.24
CA VAL A 7 -1.54 5.98 0.03
C VAL A 7 -0.10 6.30 0.41
N GLU A 8 0.15 6.56 1.69
CA GLU A 8 1.49 6.71 2.22
C GLU A 8 2.16 5.33 2.36
N VAL A 9 3.32 5.19 1.74
CA VAL A 9 4.15 3.99 1.79
C VAL A 9 5.44 4.35 2.50
N ILE A 10 5.81 3.61 3.52
CA ILE A 10 7.04 3.82 4.29
C ILE A 10 8.09 2.84 3.77
N CYS A 11 9.24 3.35 3.33
CA CYS A 11 10.39 2.51 3.04
C CYS A 11 11.17 2.24 4.32
N THR A 12 11.30 0.99 4.75
CA THR A 12 11.92 0.62 6.03
C THR A 12 13.45 0.78 6.01
N ASP A 13 14.08 0.68 4.83
CA ASP A 13 15.52 0.87 4.67
C ASP A 13 16.00 2.29 5.03
N ASN A 14 15.19 3.31 4.69
CA ASN A 14 15.59 4.72 4.83
C ASN A 14 14.63 5.55 5.70
N GLY A 15 13.56 4.94 6.23
CA GLY A 15 12.50 5.62 6.99
C GLY A 15 11.72 6.68 6.20
N LYS A 16 11.94 6.77 4.89
CA LYS A 16 11.30 7.79 4.04
C LYS A 16 9.88 7.37 3.67
N LYS A 17 8.99 8.35 3.72
CA LYS A 17 7.63 8.22 3.23
C LYS A 17 7.57 8.60 1.75
N VAL A 18 6.90 7.78 0.97
CA VAL A 18 6.65 8.00 -0.46
C VAL A 18 5.16 7.81 -0.73
N ILE A 19 4.62 8.56 -1.68
CA ILE A 19 3.21 8.42 -2.07
C ILE A 19 3.10 7.36 -3.15
N GLY A 20 2.33 6.30 -2.88
CA GLY A 20 1.88 5.32 -3.85
C GLY A 20 0.42 5.54 -4.22
N TYR A 21 -0.06 4.84 -5.24
CA TYR A 21 -1.47 4.79 -5.60
C TYR A 21 -1.98 3.36 -5.56
N ILE A 22 -3.12 3.13 -4.93
CA ILE A 22 -3.76 1.81 -4.83
C ILE A 22 -4.28 1.42 -6.20
N LEU A 23 -3.86 0.26 -6.69
CA LEU A 23 -4.37 -0.36 -7.92
C LEU A 23 -5.42 -1.41 -7.62
N ASN A 24 -5.22 -2.16 -6.54
CA ASN A 24 -6.10 -3.23 -6.12
C ASN A 24 -5.96 -3.48 -4.62
N TYR A 25 -7.06 -3.80 -3.96
CA TYR A 25 -7.08 -4.09 -2.53
C TYR A 25 -7.91 -5.34 -2.27
N ARG A 26 -7.28 -6.34 -1.66
CA ARG A 26 -7.91 -7.55 -1.11
C ARG A 26 -7.77 -7.53 0.39
N ILE A 27 -8.91 -7.38 1.05
CA ILE A 27 -9.03 -7.26 2.51
C ILE A 27 -8.27 -8.40 3.19
N LYS A 28 -7.35 -8.03 4.10
CA LYS A 28 -6.53 -8.96 4.91
C LYS A 28 -5.72 -9.99 4.12
N ASP A 29 -5.47 -9.75 2.84
CA ASP A 29 -4.76 -10.69 1.95
C ASP A 29 -3.64 -9.97 1.20
N GLN A 30 -3.99 -9.04 0.31
CA GLN A 30 -3.04 -8.42 -0.60
C GLN A 30 -3.41 -6.97 -0.90
N LEU A 31 -2.40 -6.11 -0.98
CA LEU A 31 -2.53 -4.74 -1.48
C LEU A 31 -1.60 -4.60 -2.69
N GLU A 32 -2.14 -4.15 -3.82
CA GLU A 32 -1.33 -3.80 -4.99
C GLU A 32 -1.31 -2.28 -5.13
N ILE A 33 -0.10 -1.72 -5.16
CA ILE A 33 0.11 -0.28 -5.34
C ILE A 33 0.96 -0.03 -6.59
N SER A 34 0.77 1.12 -7.24
CA SER A 34 1.76 1.69 -8.14
C SER A 34 2.57 2.72 -7.38
N LEU A 35 3.88 2.52 -7.36
CA LEU A 35 4.86 3.50 -6.93
C LEU A 35 5.57 4.03 -8.18
N ASN A 36 5.39 5.31 -8.50
CA ASN A 36 5.82 5.90 -9.78
C ASN A 36 5.26 5.11 -10.97
N THR A 37 6.09 4.32 -11.65
CA THR A 37 5.74 3.48 -12.82
C THR A 37 5.75 1.98 -12.51
N VAL A 38 6.08 1.59 -11.27
CA VAL A 38 6.26 0.18 -10.89
C VAL A 38 5.11 -0.28 -10.02
N LYS A 39 4.57 -1.45 -10.34
CA LYS A 39 3.58 -2.12 -9.52
C LYS A 39 4.26 -2.95 -8.43
N ILE A 40 3.91 -2.68 -7.17
CA ILE A 40 4.37 -3.44 -6.01
C ILE A 40 3.20 -4.24 -5.47
N ARG A 41 3.41 -5.54 -5.28
CA ARG A 41 2.47 -6.42 -4.58
C ARG A 41 2.90 -6.54 -3.13
N MET A 42 2.01 -6.18 -2.23
CA MET A 42 2.23 -6.18 -0.78
C MET A 42 1.36 -7.25 -0.14
N GLN A 43 1.93 -8.05 0.76
CA GLN A 43 1.23 -9.08 1.51
C GLN A 43 0.76 -8.54 2.85
N TYR A 44 -0.46 -8.90 3.25
CA TYR A 44 -0.97 -8.56 4.57
C TYR A 44 -0.30 -9.39 5.67
N LYS A 45 0.18 -8.70 6.71
CA LYS A 45 0.73 -9.26 7.93
C LYS A 45 0.23 -8.46 9.13
N SER A 46 -0.79 -8.98 9.80
CA SER A 46 -1.26 -8.50 11.11
C SER A 46 -1.48 -6.97 11.21
N GLY A 47 -2.19 -6.39 10.23
CA GLY A 47 -2.52 -4.96 10.19
C GLY A 47 -1.57 -4.11 9.34
N VAL A 48 -0.54 -4.73 8.75
CA VAL A 48 0.45 -4.06 7.89
C VAL A 48 0.59 -4.79 6.57
N PHE A 49 0.66 -4.06 5.47
CA PHE A 49 0.99 -4.59 4.16
C PHE A 49 2.48 -4.41 3.90
N VAL A 50 3.17 -5.50 3.57
CA VAL A 50 4.62 -5.52 3.34
C VAL A 50 4.90 -5.94 1.90
N GLY A 51 5.64 -5.12 1.17
CA GLY A 51 6.09 -5.41 -0.19
C GLY A 51 7.57 -5.10 -0.36
N SER A 52 8.20 -5.68 -1.37
CA SER A 52 9.61 -5.44 -1.67
C SER A 52 9.78 -5.02 -3.13
N MET A 53 10.66 -4.06 -3.38
CA MET A 53 11.02 -3.64 -4.73
C MET A 53 12.51 -3.27 -4.79
N ALA A 54 13.23 -3.82 -5.76
CA ALA A 54 14.66 -3.58 -5.97
C ALA A 54 15.54 -3.78 -4.71
N GLY A 55 15.17 -4.73 -3.85
CA GLY A 55 15.88 -5.01 -2.59
C GLY A 55 15.49 -4.11 -1.41
N MET A 56 14.64 -3.11 -1.61
CA MET A 56 14.07 -2.28 -0.54
C MET A 56 12.73 -2.83 -0.08
N GLU A 57 12.45 -2.72 1.20
CA GLU A 57 11.17 -3.10 1.80
C GLU A 57 10.28 -1.87 2.01
N PHE A 58 9.01 -2.06 1.72
CA PHE A 58 7.96 -1.05 1.76
C PHE A 58 6.83 -1.56 2.64
N VAL A 59 6.35 -0.70 3.54
CA VAL A 59 5.25 -1.02 4.45
C VAL A 59 4.14 0.02 4.33
N VAL A 60 2.90 -0.45 4.36
CA VAL A 60 1.69 0.37 4.41
C VAL A 60 0.86 -0.11 5.59
N GLN A 61 0.47 0.80 6.48
CA GLN A 61 -0.43 0.44 7.57
C GLN A 61 -1.87 0.37 7.06
N GLU A 62 -2.62 -0.67 7.42
CA GLU A 62 -4.03 -0.80 7.04
C GLU A 62 -4.83 0.43 7.47
N ASP A 63 -4.49 1.04 8.59
CA ASP A 63 -5.21 2.20 9.08
C ASP A 63 -5.04 3.45 8.19
N THR A 64 -3.93 3.54 7.46
CA THR A 64 -3.64 4.64 6.52
C THR A 64 -4.35 4.49 5.17
N LEU A 65 -5.03 3.36 4.93
CA LEU A 65 -5.79 3.16 3.70
C LEU A 65 -7.00 4.12 3.63
N PRO A 66 -7.31 4.68 2.45
CA PRO A 66 -8.48 5.53 2.26
C PRO A 66 -9.78 4.81 2.64
N ARG A 67 -10.71 5.51 3.29
CA ARG A 67 -11.96 4.94 3.82
C ARG A 67 -12.79 4.19 2.75
N GLN A 68 -12.73 4.62 1.49
CA GLN A 68 -13.43 3.96 0.39
C GLN A 68 -13.03 2.49 0.19
N PHE A 69 -11.81 2.11 0.56
CA PHE A 69 -11.34 0.73 0.50
C PHE A 69 -11.66 -0.05 1.78
N LYS A 70 -11.96 0.63 2.89
CA LYS A 70 -12.42 0.02 4.14
C LYS A 70 -13.92 -0.32 4.10
N ASP A 71 -14.71 0.40 3.31
CA ASP A 71 -16.18 0.33 3.31
C ASP A 71 -16.79 -0.81 2.45
N TYR A 72 -15.97 -1.63 1.77
CA TYR A 72 -16.45 -2.80 1.00
C TYR A 72 -16.87 -3.97 1.90
N GLN A 73 -17.49 -3.66 3.06
CA GLN A 73 -18.09 -4.60 4.02
C GLN A 73 -19.62 -4.46 4.09
N ARG A 74 -20.31 -4.35 2.95
CA ARG A 74 -21.78 -4.34 2.96
C ARG A 74 -22.39 -5.39 2.06
#